data_AF-A0A9X2S9L6-F1
#
_entry.id   AF-A0A9X2S9L6-F1
#
_cell.length_a   1.000
_cell.length_b   1.000
_cell.length_c   1.000
_cell.angle_alpha   90.00
_cell.angle_beta   90.00
_cell.angle_gamma   90.00
#
_symmetry.space_group_name_H-M   'P 1'
#
loop_
_entity.id
_entity.type
_entity.pdbx_description
1 polymer ?
#
loop_
_entity_poly.entity_id
_entity_poly.type
_entity_poly.pdbx_seq_one_letter_code
_entity_poly.pdbx_strand_id
1 'polypeptide(L)'
;MLKRLLMYLSLICLFYLSYWAGFYAYEKTLWFGWKQTLGGDKQAVIFWSSIAYIIILVPLYLLICYVVKIKVKRKYFRLFIYPLFCSLSFILPTIFITTIFGGSSILSPESQLFYSFFASSGIIFGIGYGIISLVFDVS
;
A
#
# COMPACT_ATOMS: atom_id res chain seq x y z
N MET A 1 13.66 -6.19 25.20
CA MET A 1 12.21 -5.89 25.14
C MET A 1 11.93 -4.58 24.41
N LEU A 2 12.55 -3.46 24.81
CA LEU A 2 12.36 -2.12 24.21
C LEU A 2 12.57 -2.06 22.69
N LYS A 3 13.66 -2.66 22.16
CA LYS A 3 13.95 -2.68 20.70
C LYS A 3 12.82 -3.32 19.88
N ARG A 4 12.23 -4.42 20.36
CA ARG A 4 11.12 -5.10 19.68
C ARG A 4 9.84 -4.25 19.74
N LEU A 5 9.58 -3.62 20.88
CA LEU A 5 8.44 -2.71 21.04
C LEU A 5 8.54 -1.54 20.04
N LEU A 6 9.70 -0.89 19.94
CA LEU A 6 9.94 0.20 18.99
C LEU A 6 9.75 -0.24 17.53
N MET A 7 10.19 -1.46 17.18
CA MET A 7 9.99 -2.03 15.85
C MET A 7 8.50 -2.20 15.54
N TYR A 8 7.72 -2.78 16.45
CA TYR A 8 6.27 -2.95 16.23
C TYR A 8 5.54 -1.62 16.14
N LEU A 9 5.87 -0.65 16.98
CA LEU A 9 5.32 0.71 16.90
C LEU A 9 5.65 1.38 15.56
N SER A 10 6.88 1.20 15.07
CA SER A 10 7.30 1.72 13.76
C SER A 10 6.52 1.07 12.62
N LEU A 11 6.25 -0.24 12.69
CA LEU A 11 5.46 -0.96 11.69
C LEU A 11 3.99 -0.51 11.68
N ILE A 12 3.39 -0.32 12.85
CA ILE A 12 2.01 0.18 12.96
C ILE A 12 1.92 1.59 12.37
N CYS A 13 2.86 2.47 12.72
CA CYS A 13 2.94 3.83 12.15
C CYS A 13 3.12 3.78 10.63
N LEU A 14 3.96 2.87 10.13
CA LEU A 14 4.18 2.68 8.70
C LEU A 14 2.91 2.25 7.96
N PHE A 15 2.12 1.32 8.51
CA PHE A 15 0.85 0.93 7.89
C PHE A 15 -0.10 2.13 7.76
N TYR A 16 -0.17 2.98 8.80
CA TYR A 16 -1.00 4.17 8.81
C TYR A 16 -0.52 5.21 7.78
N LEU A 17 0.79 5.52 7.78
CA LEU A 17 1.39 6.47 6.83
C LEU A 17 1.23 6.00 5.39
N SER A 18 1.45 4.71 5.14
CA SER A 18 1.27 4.09 3.84
C SER A 18 -0.16 4.19 3.33
N TYR A 19 -1.16 3.95 4.20
CA TYR A 19 -2.56 4.09 3.84
C TYR A 19 -2.89 5.53 3.41
N TRP A 20 -2.51 6.51 4.23
CA TRP A 20 -2.80 7.91 3.95
C TRP A 20 -2.03 8.48 2.75
N ALA A 21 -0.82 7.99 2.49
CA ALA A 21 -0.12 8.31 1.26
C ALA A 21 -0.87 7.79 0.02
N GLY A 22 -1.42 6.57 0.11
CA GLY A 22 -2.32 6.01 -0.90
C GLY A 22 -3.57 6.87 -1.12
N PHE A 23 -4.24 7.24 -0.03
CA PHE A 23 -5.43 8.08 -0.08
C PHE A 23 -5.13 9.47 -0.69
N TYR A 24 -4.00 10.06 -0.33
CA TYR A 24 -3.56 11.32 -0.92
C TYR A 24 -3.29 11.18 -2.43
N ALA A 25 -2.63 10.11 -2.87
CA ALA A 25 -2.39 9.85 -4.28
C ALA A 25 -3.69 9.65 -5.06
N TYR A 26 -4.68 8.99 -4.46
CA TYR A 26 -6.03 8.87 -5.02
C TYR A 26 -6.66 10.26 -5.25
N GLU A 27 -6.71 11.11 -4.23
CA GLU A 27 -7.30 12.46 -4.34
C GLU A 27 -6.56 13.31 -5.38
N LYS A 28 -5.23 13.20 -5.45
CA LYS A 28 -4.43 13.91 -6.46
C LYS A 28 -4.68 13.39 -7.87
N THR A 29 -4.77 12.07 -8.06
CA THR A 29 -5.04 11.49 -9.37
C THR A 29 -6.44 11.89 -9.85
N LEU A 30 -7.44 11.89 -8.96
CA LEU A 30 -8.78 12.37 -9.27
C LEU A 30 -8.78 13.85 -9.69
N TRP A 31 -8.06 14.70 -8.95
CA TRP A 31 -7.94 16.11 -9.27
C TRP A 31 -7.20 16.36 -10.59
N PHE A 32 -6.08 15.67 -10.84
CA PHE A 32 -5.29 15.88 -12.04
C PHE A 32 -5.96 15.31 -13.29
N GLY A 33 -6.56 14.13 -13.21
CA GLY A 33 -7.21 13.48 -14.35
C GLY A 33 -8.57 14.09 -14.71
N TRP A 34 -9.37 14.43 -13.69
CA TRP A 34 -10.78 14.82 -13.88
C TRP A 34 -11.16 16.18 -13.32
N LYS A 35 -10.25 16.89 -12.62
CA LYS A 35 -10.54 18.17 -11.92
C LYS A 35 -11.72 18.04 -10.94
N GLN A 36 -11.92 16.83 -10.40
CA GLN A 36 -12.99 16.50 -9.47
C GLN A 36 -12.43 16.32 -8.05
N THR A 37 -13.30 16.45 -7.07
CA THR A 37 -13.03 16.14 -5.66
C THR A 37 -14.01 15.08 -5.18
N LEU A 38 -13.59 14.26 -4.21
CA LEU A 38 -14.42 13.18 -3.66
C LEU A 38 -15.78 13.62 -3.09
N GLY A 39 -15.93 14.88 -2.65
CA GLY A 39 -17.21 15.40 -2.18
C GLY A 39 -17.89 14.48 -1.15
N GLY A 40 -19.14 14.09 -1.42
CA GLY A 40 -19.92 13.18 -0.57
C GLY A 40 -19.44 11.73 -0.56
N ASP A 41 -18.70 11.29 -1.58
CA ASP A 41 -18.24 9.90 -1.72
C ASP A 41 -16.98 9.60 -0.89
N LYS A 42 -16.39 10.63 -0.27
CA LYS A 42 -15.15 10.50 0.51
C LYS A 42 -15.25 9.43 1.60
N GLN A 43 -16.37 9.38 2.32
CA GLN A 43 -16.57 8.42 3.41
C GLN A 43 -16.66 6.98 2.88
N ALA A 44 -17.37 6.78 1.78
CA ALA A 44 -17.48 5.47 1.14
C ALA A 44 -16.11 5.00 0.64
N VAL A 45 -15.35 5.87 -0.03
CA VAL A 45 -14.00 5.55 -0.50
C VAL A 45 -13.11 5.15 0.67
N ILE A 46 -13.05 5.95 1.75
CA ILE A 46 -12.26 5.62 2.94
C ILE A 46 -12.68 4.28 3.53
N PHE A 47 -13.97 4.01 3.68
CA PHE A 47 -14.45 2.78 4.29
C PHE A 47 -14.05 1.54 3.46
N TRP A 48 -14.35 1.55 2.17
CA TRP A 48 -14.06 0.41 1.29
C TRP A 48 -12.58 0.23 0.99
N SER A 49 -11.82 1.32 0.84
CA SER A 49 -10.36 1.24 0.73
C SER A 49 -9.72 0.75 2.01
N SER A 50 -10.24 1.11 3.19
CA SER A 50 -9.73 0.60 4.48
C SER A 50 -9.92 -0.91 4.61
N ILE A 51 -11.10 -1.43 4.24
CA ILE A 51 -11.39 -2.87 4.24
C ILE A 51 -10.43 -3.59 3.31
N ALA A 52 -10.33 -3.15 2.06
CA ALA A 52 -9.42 -3.75 1.08
C ALA A 52 -7.96 -3.69 1.55
N TYR A 53 -7.55 -2.56 2.16
CA TYR A 53 -6.21 -2.38 2.66
C TYR A 53 -5.87 -3.35 3.79
N ILE A 54 -6.72 -3.44 4.82
CA ILE A 54 -6.48 -4.28 6.01
C ILE A 54 -6.56 -5.76 5.65
N ILE A 55 -7.58 -6.17 4.88
CA ILE A 55 -7.83 -7.59 4.61
C ILE A 55 -6.90 -8.13 3.53
N ILE A 56 -6.51 -7.32 2.55
CA ILE A 56 -5.75 -7.78 1.38
C ILE A 56 -4.32 -7.26 1.41
N LEU A 57 -4.12 -5.95 1.49
CA LEU A 57 -2.77 -5.40 1.33
C LEU A 57 -1.86 -5.62 2.53
N VAL A 58 -2.35 -5.46 3.76
CA VAL A 58 -1.54 -5.70 4.95
C VAL A 58 -0.92 -7.11 4.97
N PRO A 59 -1.70 -8.21 4.82
CA PRO A 59 -1.10 -9.55 4.78
C PRO A 59 -0.21 -9.74 3.55
N LEU A 60 -0.58 -9.17 2.40
CA LEU A 60 0.20 -9.29 1.18
C LEU A 60 1.55 -8.58 1.26
N TYR A 61 1.60 -7.38 1.84
CA TYR A 61 2.83 -6.65 2.11
C TYR A 61 3.75 -7.43 3.03
N LEU A 62 3.23 -7.97 4.13
CA LEU A 62 4.00 -8.80 5.04
C LEU A 62 4.54 -10.05 4.34
N LEU A 63 3.73 -10.71 3.52
CA LEU A 63 4.13 -11.88 2.73
C LEU A 63 5.23 -11.53 1.72
N ILE A 64 5.06 -10.45 0.95
CA ILE A 64 6.07 -9.95 0.00
C ILE A 64 7.38 -9.68 0.72
N CYS A 65 7.34 -8.92 1.82
CA CYS A 65 8.52 -8.59 2.60
C CYS A 65 9.22 -9.83 3.17
N TYR A 66 8.45 -10.82 3.62
CA TYR A 66 8.97 -12.11 4.09
C TYR A 66 9.68 -12.88 2.96
N VAL A 67 9.02 -13.03 1.81
CA VAL A 67 9.57 -13.72 0.63
C VAL A 67 10.85 -13.04 0.13
N VAL A 68 10.84 -11.71 0.02
CA VAL A 68 12.01 -10.92 -0.39
C VAL A 68 13.15 -11.07 0.61
N LYS A 69 12.86 -11.07 1.93
CA LYS A 69 13.89 -11.29 2.96
C LYS A 69 14.60 -12.63 2.76
N ILE A 70 13.86 -13.70 2.44
CA ILE A 70 14.40 -15.05 2.22
C ILE A 70 15.17 -15.15 0.92
N LYS A 71 14.63 -14.63 -0.18
CA LYS A 71 15.19 -14.82 -1.52
C LYS A 71 16.35 -13.87 -1.83
N VAL A 72 16.34 -12.66 -1.28
CA VAL A 72 17.36 -11.64 -1.57
C VAL A 72 18.34 -11.55 -0.41
N LYS A 73 19.59 -12.00 -0.60
CA LYS A 73 20.62 -11.99 0.45
C LYS A 73 21.24 -10.60 0.69
N ARG A 74 21.31 -9.76 -0.35
CA ARG A 74 21.94 -8.43 -0.26
C ARG A 74 21.02 -7.42 0.42
N LYS A 75 21.39 -6.99 1.64
CA LYS A 75 20.58 -6.11 2.50
C LYS A 75 20.14 -4.80 1.79
N TYR A 76 21.07 -4.10 1.16
CA TYR A 76 20.77 -2.84 0.44
C TYR A 76 19.90 -3.05 -0.82
N PHE A 77 19.99 -4.20 -1.48
CA PHE A 77 19.16 -4.48 -2.64
C PHE A 77 17.68 -4.63 -2.27
N ARG A 78 17.40 -5.10 -1.05
CA ARG A 78 16.03 -5.21 -0.52
C ARG A 78 15.32 -3.85 -0.45
N LEU A 79 16.04 -2.74 -0.26
CA LEU A 79 15.47 -1.40 -0.25
C LEU A 79 14.74 -1.04 -1.55
N PHE A 80 15.18 -1.59 -2.68
CA PHE A 80 14.56 -1.37 -3.99
C PHE A 80 13.49 -2.42 -4.29
N ILE A 81 13.72 -3.65 -3.85
CA ILE A 81 12.84 -4.78 -4.13
C ILE A 81 11.54 -4.69 -3.31
N TYR A 82 11.60 -4.29 -2.04
CA TYR A 82 10.39 -4.11 -1.22
C TYR A 82 9.37 -3.14 -1.85
N PRO A 83 9.71 -1.87 -2.14
CA PRO A 83 8.74 -0.95 -2.74
C PRO A 83 8.29 -1.38 -4.13
N LEU A 84 9.15 -2.01 -4.93
CA LEU A 84 8.76 -2.52 -6.24
C LEU A 84 7.63 -3.54 -6.13
N PHE A 85 7.82 -4.62 -5.36
CA PHE A 85 6.81 -5.68 -5.27
C PHE A 85 5.58 -5.24 -4.46
N CYS A 86 5.76 -4.46 -3.39
CA CYS A 86 4.63 -3.89 -2.65
C CYS A 86 3.82 -2.93 -3.53
N SER A 87 4.44 -2.17 -4.44
CA SER A 87 3.68 -1.32 -5.37
C SER A 87 2.87 -2.16 -6.35
N LEU A 88 3.48 -3.18 -6.98
CA LEU A 88 2.82 -4.06 -7.96
C LEU A 88 1.64 -4.86 -7.40
N SER A 89 1.52 -4.95 -6.07
CA SER A 89 0.40 -5.62 -5.44
C SER A 89 -0.92 -4.84 -5.51
N PHE A 90 -0.94 -3.66 -6.15
CA PHE A 90 -2.13 -2.82 -6.33
C PHE A 90 -3.29 -3.52 -7.05
N ILE A 91 -2.98 -4.52 -7.88
CA ILE A 91 -3.96 -5.19 -8.75
C ILE A 91 -5.02 -5.91 -7.91
N LEU A 92 -4.60 -6.68 -6.91
CA LEU A 92 -5.50 -7.51 -6.09
C LEU A 92 -6.56 -6.70 -5.31
N PRO A 93 -6.21 -5.68 -4.50
CA PRO A 93 -7.22 -4.89 -3.79
C PRO A 93 -8.09 -4.07 -4.75
N THR A 94 -7.59 -3.69 -5.93
CA THR A 94 -8.41 -3.01 -6.93
C THR A 94 -9.45 -3.93 -7.55
N ILE A 95 -9.07 -5.16 -7.90
CA ILE A 95 -10.02 -6.18 -8.37
C ILE A 95 -11.10 -6.42 -7.31
N PHE A 96 -10.71 -6.55 -6.05
CA PHE A 96 -11.67 -6.72 -4.95
C PHE A 96 -12.69 -5.58 -4.89
N ILE A 97 -12.25 -4.31 -4.90
CA ILE A 97 -13.18 -3.18 -4.86
C ILE A 97 -14.05 -3.14 -6.13
N THR A 98 -13.46 -3.25 -7.31
CA THR A 98 -14.19 -3.12 -8.58
C THR A 98 -15.24 -4.22 -8.75
N THR A 99 -14.97 -5.45 -8.28
CA THR A 99 -15.96 -6.54 -8.30
C THR A 99 -17.16 -6.30 -7.38
N ILE A 100 -16.97 -5.67 -6.21
CA ILE A 100 -18.06 -5.36 -5.28
C ILE A 100 -19.00 -4.28 -5.83
N PHE A 101 -18.43 -3.28 -6.52
CA PHE A 101 -19.18 -2.13 -7.04
C PHE A 101 -19.65 -2.29 -8.49
N GLY A 102 -19.48 -3.47 -9.09
CA GLY A 102 -19.91 -3.72 -10.46
C GLY A 102 -19.13 -2.94 -11.52
N GLY A 103 -17.86 -2.62 -11.24
CA GLY A 103 -16.97 -1.92 -12.18
C GLY A 103 -16.87 -2.67 -13.50
N SER A 104 -17.11 -1.96 -14.60
CA SER A 104 -17.26 -2.53 -15.94
C SER A 104 -15.95 -3.00 -16.59
N SER A 105 -14.79 -2.56 -16.08
CA SER A 105 -13.48 -3.03 -16.54
C SER A 105 -12.34 -2.70 -15.59
N ILE A 106 -11.30 -3.55 -15.59
CA ILE A 106 -10.01 -3.35 -14.90
C ILE A 106 -9.30 -2.08 -15.40
N LEU A 107 -9.59 -1.62 -16.62
CA LEU A 107 -9.00 -0.43 -17.21
C LEU A 107 -9.85 0.83 -17.05
N SER A 108 -10.93 0.78 -16.26
CA SER A 108 -11.82 1.92 -16.07
C SER A 108 -11.11 3.08 -15.35
N PRO A 109 -11.57 4.33 -15.57
CA PRO A 109 -11.14 5.50 -14.80
C PRO A 109 -11.10 5.26 -13.28
N GLU A 110 -12.12 4.62 -12.73
CA GLU A 110 -12.24 4.34 -11.29
C GLU A 110 -11.17 3.35 -10.84
N SER A 111 -10.88 2.34 -11.65
CA SER A 111 -9.82 1.36 -11.39
C SER A 111 -8.45 2.04 -11.35
N GLN A 112 -8.20 3.02 -12.22
CA GLN A 112 -6.94 3.79 -12.24
C GLN A 112 -6.74 4.60 -10.95
N LEU A 113 -7.82 5.14 -10.38
CA LEU A 113 -7.74 5.83 -9.09
C LEU A 113 -7.30 4.86 -7.98
N PHE A 114 -7.87 3.65 -7.93
CA PHE A 114 -7.46 2.63 -6.98
C PHE A 114 -6.05 2.09 -7.25
N TYR A 115 -5.60 2.02 -8.51
CA TYR A 115 -4.20 1.73 -8.83
C TYR A 115 -3.26 2.76 -8.23
N SER A 116 -3.56 4.05 -8.42
CA SER A 116 -2.75 5.13 -7.85
C SER A 116 -2.69 5.06 -6.33
N PHE A 117 -3.82 4.74 -5.68
CA PHE A 117 -3.90 4.53 -4.24
C PHE A 117 -2.96 3.41 -3.80
N PHE A 118 -3.19 2.20 -4.32
CA PHE A 118 -2.56 1.01 -3.76
C PHE A 118 -1.09 0.89 -4.19
N ALA A 119 -0.73 1.41 -5.36
CA ALA A 119 0.66 1.46 -5.80
C ALA A 119 1.50 2.43 -4.97
N SER A 120 1.00 3.66 -4.74
CA SER A 120 1.72 4.64 -3.91
C SER A 120 1.80 4.19 -2.45
N SER A 121 0.74 3.58 -1.92
CA SER A 121 0.77 2.92 -0.62
C SER A 121 1.88 1.86 -0.55
N GLY A 122 1.97 0.99 -1.56
CA GLY A 122 3.01 -0.03 -1.64
C GLY A 122 4.43 0.51 -1.70
N ILE A 123 4.64 1.64 -2.40
CA ILE A 123 5.94 2.33 -2.44
C ILE A 123 6.31 2.81 -1.03
N ILE A 124 5.42 3.54 -0.37
CA ILE A 124 5.67 4.10 0.96
C ILE A 124 5.90 3.00 1.99
N PHE A 125 5.06 1.96 1.97
CA PHE A 125 5.26 0.80 2.82
C PHE A 125 6.60 0.12 2.57
N GLY A 126 6.93 -0.19 1.31
CA GLY A 126 8.14 -0.92 0.99
C GLY A 126 9.43 -0.17 1.32
N ILE A 127 9.46 1.15 1.08
CA ILE A 127 10.58 2.01 1.50
C ILE A 127 10.70 2.00 3.03
N GLY A 128 9.60 2.27 3.75
CA GLY A 128 9.62 2.32 5.20
C GLY A 128 9.99 0.98 5.84
N TYR A 129 9.48 -0.13 5.31
CA TYR A 129 9.84 -1.47 5.78
C TYR A 129 11.32 -1.76 5.53
N GLY A 130 11.84 -1.36 4.37
CA GLY A 130 13.25 -1.44 4.06
C GLY A 130 14.13 -0.70 5.08
N ILE A 131 13.76 0.55 5.42
CA ILE A 131 14.47 1.35 6.43
C ILE A 131 14.39 0.70 7.81
N ILE A 132 13.20 0.25 8.23
CA ILE A 132 13.01 -0.47 9.51
C ILE A 132 13.88 -1.74 9.55
N SER A 133 13.88 -2.51 8.46
CA SER A 133 14.73 -3.69 8.30
C SER A 133 16.22 -3.37 8.41
N LEU A 134 16.66 -2.18 7.97
CA LEU A 134 18.05 -1.76 8.12
C LEU A 134 18.40 -1.43 9.56
N VAL A 135 17.58 -0.59 10.20
CA VAL A 135 17.82 -0.03 11.54
C VAL A 135 17.72 -1.10 12.62
N PHE A 136 16.72 -1.96 12.55
CA PHE A 136 16.47 -2.92 13.61
C PHE A 136 17.25 -4.23 13.46
N ASP A 137 18.01 -4.40 12.36
CA ASP A 137 18.73 -5.64 12.01
C ASP A 137 17.89 -6.87 12.37
N VAL A 138 16.82 -7.07 11.61
CA VAL A 138 16.00 -8.28 11.73
C VAL A 138 16.83 -9.44 11.16
N SER A 139 17.83 -9.90 11.92
CA SER A 139 18.50 -11.19 11.74
C SER A 139 17.48 -12.28 12.03
#